data_AF-A0A1F7GIK6-F1
#
_entry.id   AF-A0A1F7GIK6-F1
#
_cell.length_a   1.000
_cell.length_b   1.000
_cell.length_c   1.000
_cell.angle_alpha   90.00
_cell.angle_beta   90.00
_cell.angle_gamma   90.00
#
_symmetry.space_group_name_H-M   'P 1'
#
loop_
_entity.id
_entity.type
_entity.pdbx_description
1 polymer ?
#
loop_
_entity_poly.entity_id
_entity_poly.type
_entity_poly.pdbx_seq_one_letter_code
_entity_poly.pdbx_strand_id
1 'polypeptide(L)'
;MLTFAVIIGFLTVALSLLVKVIGFPDQIRKNYKRQSTEGLSVTFFVLSFLVYVLWTIHGFLKNDWVIILGQGLGIITTGAIVYQIFHYRKKK
;
A
#
# COMPACT_ATOMS: atom_id res chain seq x y z
N MET A 1 16.66 -12.41 26.53
CA MET A 1 15.81 -11.22 26.83
C MET A 1 15.36 -10.61 25.50
N LEU A 2 14.09 -10.26 25.36
CA LEU A 2 13.60 -9.59 24.14
C LEU A 2 14.20 -8.18 24.09
N THR A 3 14.92 -7.83 23.03
CA THR A 3 15.51 -6.48 22.92
C THR A 3 14.48 -5.49 22.38
N PHE A 4 14.63 -4.21 22.73
CA PHE A 4 13.78 -3.14 22.20
C PHE A 4 13.74 -3.15 20.66
N ALA A 5 14.88 -3.40 20.01
CA ALA A 5 14.97 -3.51 18.55
C ALA A 5 14.09 -4.62 17.97
N VAL A 6 14.01 -5.78 18.63
CA VAL A 6 13.16 -6.90 18.18
C VAL A 6 11.68 -6.54 18.30
N ILE A 7 11.28 -5.87 19.37
CA ILE A 7 9.90 -5.41 19.57
C ILE A 7 9.49 -4.43 18.45
N ILE A 8 10.32 -3.41 18.21
CA ILE A 8 10.05 -2.42 17.16
C ILE A 8 9.98 -3.11 15.79
N GLY A 9 10.94 -3.98 15.46
CA GLY A 9 10.94 -4.72 14.19
C GLY A 9 9.66 -5.53 13.97
N PHE A 10 9.21 -6.26 15.00
CA PHE A 10 7.96 -7.01 14.93
C PHE A 10 6.75 -6.10 14.70
N LEU A 11 6.62 -5.02 15.47
CA LEU A 11 5.51 -4.05 15.33
C LEU A 11 5.53 -3.37 13.95
N THR A 12 6.71 -3.01 13.44
CA THR A 12 6.86 -2.41 12.12
C THR A 12 6.33 -3.34 11.04
N VAL A 13 6.70 -4.63 11.05
CA VAL A 13 6.22 -5.61 10.07
C VAL A 13 4.73 -5.86 10.23
N ALA A 14 4.25 -6.07 11.46
CA ALA A 14 2.84 -6.37 11.73
C ALA A 14 1.92 -5.22 11.29
N LEU A 15 2.19 -3.99 11.75
CA LEU A 15 1.39 -2.82 11.37
C LEU A 15 1.50 -2.53 9.88
N SER A 16 2.69 -2.71 9.30
CA SER A 16 2.89 -2.59 7.86
C SER A 16 1.96 -3.53 7.11
N LEU A 17 1.89 -4.81 7.47
CA LEU A 17 1.02 -5.78 6.82
C LEU A 17 -0.47 -5.46 7.03
N LEU A 18 -0.87 -5.04 8.24
CA LEU A 18 -2.26 -4.68 8.53
C LEU A 18 -2.77 -3.52 7.65
N VAL A 19 -1.92 -2.53 7.36
CA VAL A 19 -2.29 -1.45 6.43
C VAL A 19 -2.59 -2.01 5.03
N LYS A 20 -1.80 -2.97 4.52
CA LYS A 20 -2.00 -3.54 3.19
C LYS A 20 -3.12 -4.56 3.13
N VAL A 21 -3.37 -5.32 4.19
CA VAL A 21 -4.36 -6.40 4.20
C VAL A 21 -5.73 -5.95 4.70
N ILE A 22 -5.79 -4.91 5.53
CA ILE A 22 -7.03 -4.40 6.12
C ILE A 22 -7.30 -2.96 5.66
N GLY A 23 -6.35 -2.05 5.90
CA GLY A 23 -6.54 -0.62 5.65
C GLY A 23 -6.86 -0.28 4.19
N PHE A 24 -5.99 -0.67 3.25
CA PHE A 24 -6.21 -0.41 1.83
C PHE A 24 -7.41 -1.20 1.27
N PRO A 25 -7.62 -2.49 1.57
CA PRO A 25 -8.82 -3.21 1.14
C PRO A 25 -10.14 -2.60 1.64
N ASP A 26 -10.19 -2.08 2.86
CA ASP A 26 -11.35 -1.34 3.36
C ASP A 26 -11.58 -0.05 2.54
N GLN A 27 -10.51 0.70 2.23
CA GLN A 27 -10.62 1.88 1.36
C GLN A 27 -11.09 1.52 -0.07
N ILE A 28 -10.57 0.43 -0.65
CA ILE A 28 -10.99 -0.09 -1.96
C ILE A 28 -12.48 -0.42 -1.94
N ARG A 29 -12.94 -1.11 -0.89
CA ARG A 29 -14.36 -1.47 -0.69
C ARG A 29 -15.23 -0.23 -0.56
N LYS A 30 -14.80 0.78 0.22
CA LYS A 30 -15.53 2.05 0.38
C LYS A 30 -15.66 2.81 -0.92
N ASN A 31 -14.57 2.93 -1.70
CA ASN A 31 -14.58 3.56 -3.01
C ASN A 31 -15.55 2.85 -3.96
N TYR A 32 -15.51 1.51 -3.98
CA TYR A 32 -16.42 0.70 -4.79
C TYR A 32 -17.88 0.89 -4.36
N LYS A 33 -18.19 0.81 -3.07
CA LYS A 33 -19.57 0.98 -2.58
C LYS A 33 -20.14 2.36 -2.91
N ARG A 34 -19.32 3.41 -2.82
CA ARG A 34 -19.72 4.80 -3.10
C ARG A 34 -19.63 5.15 -4.59
N GLN A 35 -19.00 4.30 -5.41
CA GLN A 35 -18.64 4.57 -6.81
C GLN A 35 -17.94 5.94 -6.97
N SER A 36 -17.16 6.35 -5.97
CA SER A 36 -16.55 7.68 -5.89
C SER A 36 -15.28 7.63 -5.05
N THR A 37 -14.29 8.43 -5.43
CA THR A 37 -13.06 8.69 -4.66
C THR A 37 -12.99 10.12 -4.16
N GLU A 38 -14.13 10.78 -3.99
CA GLU A 38 -14.20 12.13 -3.44
C GLU A 38 -13.63 12.19 -2.03
N GLY A 39 -12.78 13.18 -1.78
CA GLY A 39 -12.00 13.30 -0.54
C GLY A 39 -10.66 12.56 -0.54
N LEU A 40 -10.35 11.71 -1.53
CA LEU A 40 -9.02 11.10 -1.64
C LEU A 40 -8.02 12.02 -2.35
N SER A 41 -6.83 12.15 -1.76
CA SER A 41 -5.69 12.81 -2.37
C SER A 41 -5.06 11.93 -3.45
N VAL A 42 -5.16 12.36 -4.71
CA VAL A 42 -4.59 11.62 -5.84
C VAL A 42 -3.07 11.58 -5.78
N THR A 43 -2.46 12.73 -5.51
CA THR A 43 -1.01 12.85 -5.38
C THR A 43 -0.46 11.88 -4.33
N PHE A 44 -1.14 11.75 -3.19
CA PHE A 44 -0.73 10.83 -2.14
C PHE A 44 -0.73 9.37 -2.60
N PHE A 45 -1.82 8.90 -3.22
CA PHE A 45 -1.92 7.50 -3.64
C PHE A 45 -1.03 7.17 -4.83
N VAL A 46 -0.83 8.11 -5.77
CA VAL A 46 0.11 7.93 -6.89
C VAL A 46 1.55 7.87 -6.38
N LEU A 47 1.97 8.81 -5.52
CA LEU A 47 3.31 8.76 -4.94
C LEU A 47 3.52 7.50 -4.10
N SER A 48 2.51 7.11 -3.31
CA SER A 48 2.56 5.87 -2.52
C SER A 48 2.75 4.64 -3.42
N PHE A 49 2.02 4.56 -4.53
CA PHE A 49 2.19 3.48 -5.51
C PHE A 49 3.61 3.46 -6.08
N LEU A 50 4.14 4.61 -6.51
CA LEU A 50 5.51 4.70 -7.03
C LEU A 50 6.56 4.33 -5.98
N VAL A 51 6.38 4.74 -4.73
CA VAL A 51 7.26 4.37 -3.61
C VAL A 51 7.28 2.85 -3.43
N TYR A 52 6.12 2.18 -3.45
CA TYR A 52 6.07 0.72 -3.36
C TYR A 52 6.76 0.03 -4.54
N VAL A 53 6.55 0.53 -5.77
CA VAL A 53 7.25 0.02 -6.97
C VAL A 53 8.76 0.12 -6.80
N LEU A 54 9.27 1.30 -6.44
CA LEU A 54 10.71 1.54 -6.28
C LEU A 54 11.31 0.69 -5.16
N TRP A 55 10.61 0.52 -4.04
CA TRP A 55 11.07 -0.34 -2.95
C TRP A 55 11.08 -1.82 -3.32
N THR A 56 10.08 -2.30 -4.06
CA THR A 56 10.08 -3.68 -4.55
C THR A 56 11.24 -3.91 -5.53
N ILE A 57 11.50 -2.97 -6.45
CA ILE A 57 12.67 -3.02 -7.34
C ILE A 57 13.95 -3.03 -6.51
N HIS A 58 14.06 -2.17 -5.49
CA HIS A 58 15.20 -2.15 -4.59
C HIS A 58 15.39 -3.50 -3.88
N GLY A 59 14.32 -4.14 -3.42
CA GLY A 59 14.34 -5.48 -2.83
C GLY A 59 14.90 -6.52 -3.80
N PHE A 60 14.48 -6.51 -5.06
CA PHE A 60 15.05 -7.37 -6.11
C PHE A 60 16.55 -7.12 -6.30
N LEU A 61 16.98 -5.86 -6.38
CA LEU A 61 18.40 -5.50 -6.52
C LEU A 61 19.25 -5.94 -5.31
N LYS A 62 18.64 -6.09 -4.13
CA LYS A 62 19.29 -6.55 -2.90
C LYS A 62 19.11 -8.04 -2.62
N ASN A 63 18.40 -8.77 -3.47
CA ASN A 63 17.97 -10.16 -3.22
C ASN A 63 17.25 -10.32 -1.85
N ASP A 64 16.51 -9.30 -1.42
CA ASP A 64 15.78 -9.28 -0.16
C ASP A 64 14.30 -9.64 -0.38
N TRP A 65 13.99 -10.92 -0.19
CA TRP A 65 12.64 -11.46 -0.34
C TRP A 65 11.62 -10.85 0.63
N VAL A 66 12.05 -10.39 1.81
CA VAL A 66 11.15 -9.78 2.79
C VAL A 66 10.69 -8.41 2.28
N ILE A 67 11.60 -7.60 1.75
CA ILE A 67 11.27 -6.31 1.14
C ILE A 67 10.42 -6.51 -0.12
N ILE A 68 10.79 -7.46 -0.99
CA ILE A 68 10.05 -7.74 -2.24
C ILE A 68 8.58 -8.04 -1.94
N LEU A 69 8.32 -9.00 -1.03
CA LEU A 69 6.97 -9.42 -0.70
C LEU A 69 6.22 -8.35 0.09
N GLY A 70 6.86 -7.74 1.10
CA GLY A 70 6.23 -6.74 1.97
C GLY A 70 5.81 -5.46 1.22
N GLN A 71 6.63 -5.02 0.27
CA GLN A 71 6.38 -3.80 -0.51
C GLN A 71 5.56 -4.11 -1.78
N GLY A 72 5.74 -5.31 -2.35
CA GLY A 72 4.99 -5.76 -3.53
C GLY A 72 3.48 -5.80 -3.28
N LEU A 73 3.05 -6.21 -2.08
CA LEU A 73 1.63 -6.14 -1.68
C LEU A 73 1.10 -4.70 -1.67
N GLY A 74 1.95 -3.72 -1.35
CA GLY A 74 1.65 -2.29 -1.43
C GLY A 74 1.36 -1.84 -2.86
N ILE A 75 2.07 -2.38 -3.86
CA ILE A 75 1.82 -2.10 -5.28
C ILE A 75 0.40 -2.51 -5.67
N ILE A 76 -0.01 -3.73 -5.32
CA ILE A 76 -1.33 -4.26 -5.68
C ILE A 76 -2.44 -3.40 -5.05
N THR A 77 -2.31 -3.13 -3.76
CA THR A 77 -3.36 -2.47 -2.96
C THR A 77 -3.47 -0.98 -3.28
N THR A 78 -2.35 -0.25 -3.35
CA THR A 78 -2.37 1.16 -3.77
C THR A 78 -2.66 1.33 -5.25
N GLY A 79 -2.20 0.40 -6.10
CA GLY A 79 -2.52 0.38 -7.53
C GLY A 79 -4.02 0.23 -7.79
N ALA A 80 -4.71 -0.62 -7.03
CA ALA A 80 -6.16 -0.74 -7.09
C ALA A 80 -6.88 0.57 -6.71
N ILE A 81 -6.41 1.29 -5.68
CA ILE A 81 -6.96 2.60 -5.30
C ILE A 81 -6.68 3.64 -6.38
N VAL A 82 -5.46 3.69 -6.92
CA VAL A 82 -5.10 4.60 -8.03
C VAL A 82 -5.97 4.33 -9.26
N TYR A 83 -6.19 3.07 -9.60
CA TYR A 83 -7.13 2.68 -10.66
C TYR A 83 -8.55 3.21 -10.38
N GLN A 84 -9.07 3.01 -9.15
CA GLN A 84 -10.39 3.53 -8.77
C GLN A 84 -10.46 5.07 -8.87
N ILE A 85 -9.39 5.77 -8.49
CA ILE A 85 -9.32 7.24 -8.61
C ILE A 85 -9.49 7.65 -10.08
N PHE A 86 -8.74 7.04 -11.00
CA PHE A 86 -8.84 7.38 -12.42
C PHE A 86 -10.16 6.94 -13.05
N HIS A 87 -10.71 5.80 -12.63
CA HIS A 87 -11.98 5.28 -13.14
C HIS A 87 -13.17 6.14 -12.69
N TYR A 88 -13.26 6.46 -11.40
CA TYR A 88 -14.41 7.19 -10.85
C TYR A 88 -14.34 8.70 -11.08
N ARG A 89 -13.14 9.30 -11.23
CA ARG A 89 -13.04 10.72 -11.62
C ARG A 89 -13.48 11.01 -13.04
N LYS A 90 -13.27 10.09 -13.98
CA LYS A 90 -13.71 10.25 -15.39
C LYS A 90 -15.23 10.19 -15.58
N LYS A 91 -15.97 9.71 -14.58
CA LYS A 91 -17.44 9.61 -14.60
C LYS A 91 -18.14 10.86 -14.05
N LYS A 92 -17.40 11.81 -13.46
CA LYS A 92 -17.90 13.15 -13.15
C LYS A 92 -17.65 14.05 -14.36
#